data_AF-A0A6J6BPV8-F1
#
_entry.id   AF-A0A6J6BPV8-F1
#
_cell.length_a   1.000
_cell.length_b   1.000
_cell.length_c   1.000
_cell.angle_alpha   90.00
_cell.angle_beta   90.00
_cell.angle_gamma   90.00
#
_symmetry.space_group_name_H-M   'P 1'
#
loop_
_entity.id
_entity.type
_entity.pdbx_description
1 polymer ?
#
loop_
_entity_poly.entity_id
_entity_poly.type
_entity_poly.pdbx_seq_one_letter_code
_entity_poly.pdbx_strand_id
1 'polypeptide(L)' 'MANENRITKLAGRALNEPNESRLSPDALGYEKIISAHEVAMARGSDGYTDPISSLFVITAATLKARGYCCTNNCRHCPYI' A
#
# COMPACT_ATOMS: atom_id res chain seq x y z
N MET A 1 -5.40 22.13 -12.23
CA MET A 1 -6.26 20.96 -12.49
C MET A 1 -6.42 20.19 -11.18
N ALA A 2 -7.31 20.66 -10.30
CA ALA A 2 -7.59 20.01 -9.02
C ALA A 2 -8.61 18.90 -9.27
N ASN A 3 -8.22 17.67 -8.97
CA ASN A 3 -9.01 16.47 -9.21
C ASN A 3 -10.09 16.34 -8.12
N GLU A 4 -11.29 16.86 -8.38
CA GLU A 4 -12.44 16.88 -7.46
C GLU A 4 -13.00 15.49 -7.09
N ASN A 5 -12.48 14.40 -7.69
CA ASN A 5 -12.98 13.05 -7.48
C ASN A 5 -11.95 12.08 -6.86
N ARG A 6 -11.15 12.56 -5.90
CA ARG A 6 -10.18 11.70 -5.19
C ARG A 6 -10.86 10.90 -4.08
N ILE A 7 -10.50 9.62 -3.98
CA ILE A 7 -10.93 8.78 -2.85
C ILE A 7 -10.13 9.18 -1.61
N THR A 8 -10.81 9.75 -0.62
CA THR A 8 -10.24 10.23 0.65
C THR A 8 -10.73 9.43 1.86
N LYS A 9 -11.78 8.63 1.69
CA LYS A 9 -12.30 7.77 2.75
C LYS A 9 -11.44 6.50 2.87
N LEU A 10 -11.02 6.18 4.08
CA LEU A 10 -10.29 4.94 4.36
C LEU A 10 -11.23 3.73 4.20
N ALA A 11 -10.68 2.61 3.75
CA ALA A 11 -11.43 1.39 3.50
C ALA A 11 -11.74 0.56 4.76
N GLY A 12 -11.34 1.02 5.95
CA GLY A 12 -11.71 0.41 7.24
C GLY A 12 -10.91 -0.83 7.66
N ARG A 13 -9.91 -1.23 6.87
CA ARG A 13 -8.97 -2.31 7.21
C ARG A 13 -7.69 -1.82 7.89
N ALA A 14 -6.91 -2.72 8.47
CA ALA A 14 -5.63 -2.35 9.07
C ALA A 14 -4.62 -1.89 8.00
N LEU A 15 -3.67 -1.03 8.38
CA LEU A 15 -2.67 -0.52 7.42
C LEU A 15 -1.70 -1.60 6.93
N ASN A 16 -1.54 -2.69 7.69
CA ASN A 16 -0.72 -3.83 7.29
C ASN A 16 -1.47 -4.81 6.39
N GLU A 17 -2.78 -4.68 6.27
CA GLU A 17 -3.59 -5.53 5.41
C GLU A 17 -3.63 -4.96 3.99
N PRO A 18 -3.19 -5.72 2.97
CA PRO A 18 -3.31 -5.28 1.59
C PRO A 18 -4.78 -5.26 1.15
N ASN A 19 -5.05 -4.58 0.04
CA ASN A 19 -6.31 -4.80 -0.67
C ASN A 19 -6.17 -6.02 -1.60
N GLU A 20 -7.05 -7.02 -1.48
CA GLU A 20 -7.00 -8.26 -2.25
C GLU A 20 -7.07 -8.05 -3.77
N SER A 21 -7.76 -7.00 -4.24
CA SER A 21 -7.80 -6.65 -5.67
C SER A 21 -6.44 -6.16 -6.21
N ARG A 22 -5.49 -5.82 -5.32
CA ARG A 22 -4.14 -5.36 -5.67
C ARG A 22 -3.06 -6.34 -5.28
N LEU A 23 -3.31 -7.15 -4.26
CA LEU A 23 -2.44 -8.22 -3.81
C LEU A 23 -3.29 -9.36 -3.28
N SER A 24 -3.59 -10.31 -4.18
CA SER A 24 -4.28 -11.55 -3.81
C SER A 24 -3.41 -12.38 -2.85
N PRO A 25 -4.01 -13.06 -1.87
CA PRO A 25 -3.33 -14.07 -1.05
C PRO A 25 -2.60 -15.15 -1.87
N ASP A 26 -3.11 -15.47 -3.06
CA ASP A 26 -2.51 -16.47 -3.95
C ASP A 26 -1.36 -15.91 -4.82
N ALA A 27 -1.03 -14.62 -4.69
CA ALA A 27 0.02 -14.01 -5.47
C ALA A 27 1.40 -14.59 -5.13
N LEU A 28 2.25 -14.75 -6.15
CA LEU A 28 3.64 -15.15 -5.96
C LEU A 28 4.33 -14.21 -4.96
N GLY A 29 4.85 -14.78 -3.88
CA GLY A 29 5.60 -14.04 -2.87
C GLY A 29 4.77 -13.18 -1.93
N TYR A 30 3.46 -13.42 -1.81
CA TYR A 30 2.55 -12.72 -0.88
C TYR A 30 3.19 -12.50 0.50
N GLU A 31 3.63 -13.57 1.16
CA GLU A 31 4.28 -13.52 2.48
C GLU A 31 5.53 -12.62 2.52
N LYS A 32 6.36 -12.66 1.47
CA LYS A 32 7.57 -11.82 1.40
C LYS A 32 7.21 -10.34 1.26
N ILE A 33 6.15 -10.05 0.52
CA ILE A 33 5.65 -8.69 0.30
C ILE A 33 5.00 -8.14 1.56
N ILE A 34 4.20 -8.94 2.27
CA ILE A 34 3.65 -8.59 3.59
C ILE A 34 4.80 -8.29 4.56
N SER A 35 5.76 -9.20 4.69
CA SER A 35 6.89 -9.03 5.60
C SER A 35 7.72 -7.79 5.27
N ALA A 36 8.01 -7.53 3.99
CA ALA A 36 8.74 -6.33 3.57
C ALA A 36 7.98 -5.03 3.91
N HIS A 37 6.65 -5.04 3.75
CA HIS A 37 5.80 -3.93 4.14
C HIS A 37 5.80 -3.71 5.66
N GLU A 38 5.62 -4.78 6.46
CA GLU A 38 5.63 -4.71 7.92
C GLU A 38 6.96 -4.18 8.46
N VAL A 39 8.09 -4.64 7.91
CA VAL A 39 9.42 -4.14 8.28
C VAL A 39 9.55 -2.65 7.97
N ALA A 40 9.06 -2.20 6.81
CA ALA A 40 9.09 -0.79 6.44
C ALA A 40 8.19 0.06 7.36
N MET A 41 6.98 -0.44 7.69
CA MET A 41 6.05 0.20 8.62
C MET A 41 6.67 0.33 10.03
N ALA A 42 7.30 -0.74 10.54
CA ALA A 42 7.95 -0.74 11.85
C ALA A 42 9.13 0.24 11.93
N ARG A 43 9.82 0.47 10.81
CA ARG A 43 10.92 1.45 10.70
C ARG A 43 10.45 2.88 10.46
N GLY A 44 9.17 3.09 10.19
CA GLY A 44 8.64 4.40 9.76
C GLY A 44 9.13 4.82 8.37
N SER A 45 9.52 3.86 7.52
CA SER A 45 9.98 4.12 6.16
C SER A 45 8.82 4.49 5.23
N ASP A 46 9.11 5.36 4.26
CA ASP A 46 8.11 5.76 3.25
C ASP A 46 7.71 4.64 2.29
N GLY A 47 8.53 3.61 2.17
CA GLY A 47 8.30 2.48 1.29
C GLY A 47 9.34 1.39 1.43
N TYR A 48 9.22 0.39 0.58
CA TYR A 48 10.15 -0.74 0.45
C TYR A 48 10.31 -1.14 -1.01
N THR A 49 11.41 -1.81 -1.33
CA THR A 49 11.57 -2.47 -2.63
C THR A 49 10.82 -3.80 -2.60
N ASP A 50 9.86 -3.95 -3.51
CA ASP A 50 9.09 -5.17 -3.68
C ASP A 50 10.02 -6.33 -4.11
N PRO A 51 10.08 -7.43 -3.33
CA PRO A 51 11.01 -8.53 -3.60
C PRO A 51 10.67 -9.32 -4.87
N ILE A 52 9.50 -9.11 -5.46
CA ILE A 52 9.02 -9.83 -6.65
C ILE A 52 9.13 -8.96 -7.89
N SER A 53 8.68 -7.69 -7.81
CA SER A 53 8.69 -6.79 -8.98
C SER A 53 9.92 -5.90 -9.07
N SER A 54 10.75 -5.83 -8.02
CA SER A 54 11.84 -4.85 -7.85
C SER A 54 11.41 -3.38 -7.90
N LEU A 55 10.10 -3.10 -7.87
CA LEU A 55 9.57 -1.73 -7.82
C LEU A 55 9.60 -1.19 -6.40
N PHE A 56 9.73 0.13 -6.27
CA PHE A 56 9.53 0.80 -4.99
C PHE A 56 8.02 0.92 -4.69
N VAL A 57 7.60 0.40 -3.54
CA VAL A 57 6.21 0.41 -3.07
C VAL A 57 6.10 1.28 -1.82
N ILE A 58 5.22 2.28 -1.87
CA ILE A 58 4.97 3.20 -0.75
C ILE A 58 4.19 2.47 0.35
N THR A 59 4.56 2.70 1.61
CA THR A 59 3.87 2.13 2.78
C THR A 59 2.47 2.70 2.96
N ALA A 60 1.59 1.91 3.60
CA ALA A 60 0.24 2.35 3.90
C ALA A 60 0.19 3.60 4.81
N ALA A 61 1.15 3.75 5.74
CA ALA A 61 1.28 4.93 6.58
C ALA A 61 1.54 6.21 5.76
N THR A 62 2.51 6.19 4.86
CA THR A 62 2.82 7.34 4.00
C THR A 62 1.67 7.65 3.05
N LEU A 63 1.00 6.63 2.51
CA LEU A 63 -0.20 6.84 1.70
C LEU A 63 -1.34 7.46 2.51
N LYS A 64 -1.56 7.03 3.76
CA LYS A 64 -2.56 7.60 4.67
C LYS A 64 -2.24 9.07 5.00
N ALA A 65 -0.97 9.39 5.26
CA ALA A 65 -0.54 10.76 5.55
C ALA A 65 -0.81 11.71 4.38
N ARG A 66 -0.68 11.23 3.13
CA ARG A 66 -1.01 11.99 1.92
C ARG A 66 -2.50 12.37 1.83
N GLY A 67 -3.40 11.62 2.45
CA GLY A 67 -4.82 12.00 2.54
C GLY A 67 -5.72 11.55 1.38
N TYR A 68 -5.19 10.86 0.36
CA TYR A 68 -5.99 10.39 -0.77
C TYR A 68 -5.37 9.21 -1.55
N CYS A 69 -6.21 8.47 -2.28
CA CYS A 69 -5.79 7.48 -3.28
C CYS A 69 -5.28 8.18 -4.55
N CYS A 70 -4.01 7.97 -4.89
CA CYS A 70 -3.38 8.51 -6.10
C CYS A 70 -3.48 7.60 -7.34
N THR A 71 -4.31 6.55 -7.28
CA THR A 71 -4.55 5.58 -8.37
C THR A 71 -3.33 4.81 -8.91
N ASN A 72 -2.14 4.92 -8.30
CA ASN A 72 -0.92 4.20 -8.71
C ASN A 72 -0.87 2.72 -8.28
N ASN A 73 -2.03 2.11 -8.02
CA ASN A 73 -2.20 0.71 -7.68
C ASN A 73 -1.28 0.14 -6.55
N CYS A 74 -0.91 0.97 -5.57
CA CYS A 74 -0.08 0.51 -4.44
C CYS A 74 -0.78 -0.64 -3.68
N ARG A 75 -0.04 -1.71 -3.41
CA ARG A 75 -0.53 -2.97 -2.81
C ARG A 75 -1.25 -2.78 -1.47
N HIS A 76 -0.76 -1.86 -0.63
CA HIS A 76 -1.29 -1.56 0.71
C HIS A 76 -1.97 -0.18 0.79
N CYS A 77 -2.50 0.33 -0.33
CA CYS A 77 -3.19 1.63 -0.31
C CYS A 77 -4.37 1.59 0.67
N PRO A 78 -4.51 2.51 1.63
CA PRO A 78 -5.51 2.39 2.70
C PRO A 78 -6.92 2.91 2.33
N TYR A 79 -7.09 3.43 1.11
CA TYR A 79 -8.32 4.09 0.63
C TYR A 79 -9.20 3.21 -0.27
N ILE A 80 -8.65 2.14 -0.84
CA ILE A 80 -9.39 1.22 -1.73
C ILE A 80 -9.29 -0.14 -1.13
#